data_AF-A0A173L1V8-F1
#
_entry.id   AF-A0A173L1V8-F1
#
_cell.length_a   1.000
_cell.length_b   1.000
_cell.length_c   1.000
_cell.angle_alpha   90.00
_cell.angle_beta   90.00
_cell.angle_gamma   90.00
#
_symmetry.space_group_name_H-M   'P 1'
#
loop_
_entity.id
_entity.type
_entity.pdbx_description
1 polymer ?
#
loop_
_entity_poly.entity_id
_entity_poly.type
_entity_poly.pdbx_seq_one_letter_code
_entity_poly.pdbx_strand_id
1 'polypeptide(L)'
;MIVVDETSMVSSKDMLTLHQVVESLGIDKLVLVGDRQQLSSINAGKAFAMIQASGGTMARMDQNIRQRTTLLRTVASLANAGKAGHALRLLGNKVIESQSPAKDTADRWLGLSPQDRERTAVFASGRDARAAINMRIQEGLVAEGSLRGEAIEVMVYERVNLTREELRYAKNYRVGQTLEVGRGGMRDAGLKAGRYDVTKVHANGKIDLRKGQQRVLFDPRKLSPEETHDGLQLSEKKIVQIREGDRVRWTANDKPRDLHNAAIATVVAVDQNAVTVETASRQRLTLGLSDPMLSRLDLAYSLNMHMAQGITTDKAITVMASYETNLSNQRLFNVGVTRVRDELTMIVDDKAKLERQLASNAGNKTSALEATGRLNIDNMADGGPERPRAQDLGLPDGPKSGASDKAQYRGAAGKGGPGSGEQGRTEKDRSDTLLALPERSLGLDL
;
A
#
# COMPACT_ATOMS: atom_id res chain seq x y z
N MET A 1 -9.65 -26.39 -6.40
CA MET A 1 -9.46 -25.45 -5.26
C MET A 1 -8.80 -24.18 -5.78
N ILE A 2 -9.28 -23.01 -5.38
CA ILE A 2 -8.62 -21.72 -5.58
C ILE A 2 -8.22 -21.16 -4.22
N VAL A 3 -7.00 -20.63 -4.11
CA VAL A 3 -6.51 -19.90 -2.93
C VAL A 3 -6.23 -18.47 -3.35
N VAL A 4 -6.75 -17.52 -2.59
CA VAL A 4 -6.51 -16.09 -2.78
C VAL A 4 -5.80 -15.57 -1.55
N ASP A 5 -4.59 -15.05 -1.73
CA ASP A 5 -3.83 -14.40 -0.67
C ASP A 5 -4.04 -12.87 -0.71
N GLU A 6 -3.75 -12.21 0.42
CA GLU A 6 -3.96 -10.78 0.64
C GLU A 6 -5.39 -10.31 0.28
N THR A 7 -6.37 -11.14 0.63
CA THR A 7 -7.79 -10.98 0.25
C THR A 7 -8.40 -9.65 0.72
N SER A 8 -7.84 -9.01 1.75
CA SER A 8 -8.28 -7.69 2.21
C SER A 8 -8.18 -6.61 1.12
N MET A 9 -7.32 -6.81 0.12
CA MET A 9 -7.13 -5.90 -1.02
C MET A 9 -8.12 -6.14 -2.17
N VAL A 10 -8.92 -7.20 -2.14
CA VAL A 10 -9.90 -7.50 -3.19
C VAL A 10 -11.16 -6.64 -3.01
N SER A 11 -11.59 -5.98 -4.08
CA SER A 11 -12.80 -5.14 -4.04
C SER A 11 -14.07 -5.98 -3.92
N SER A 12 -15.18 -5.37 -3.51
CA SER A 12 -16.45 -6.12 -3.43
C SER A 12 -16.92 -6.64 -4.78
N LYS A 13 -16.69 -5.89 -5.86
CA LYS A 13 -17.06 -6.31 -7.22
C LYS A 13 -16.20 -7.47 -7.71
N ASP A 14 -14.90 -7.39 -7.48
CA ASP A 14 -13.96 -8.44 -7.91
C ASP A 14 -14.20 -9.73 -7.10
N MET A 15 -14.50 -9.61 -5.81
CA MET A 15 -14.87 -10.76 -4.98
C MET A 15 -16.16 -11.44 -5.49
N LEU A 16 -17.20 -10.67 -5.81
CA LEU A 16 -18.42 -11.22 -6.41
C LEU A 16 -18.12 -11.96 -7.72
N THR A 17 -17.31 -11.35 -8.59
CA THR A 17 -16.90 -11.94 -9.87
C THR A 17 -16.13 -13.24 -9.65
N LEU A 18 -15.21 -13.26 -8.68
CA LEU A 18 -14.46 -14.46 -8.31
C LEU A 18 -15.40 -15.60 -7.85
N HIS A 19 -16.39 -15.30 -7.02
CA HIS A 19 -17.39 -16.28 -6.59
C HIS A 19 -18.19 -16.83 -7.78
N GLN A 20 -18.61 -15.98 -8.72
CA GLN A 20 -19.30 -16.41 -9.95
C GLN A 20 -18.43 -17.31 -10.82
N VAL A 21 -17.13 -17.00 -10.93
CA VAL A 21 -16.17 -17.85 -11.67
C VAL A 21 -16.01 -19.21 -10.97
N VAL A 22 -15.86 -19.22 -9.64
CA VAL A 22 -15.78 -20.46 -8.84
C VAL A 22 -17.00 -21.34 -9.05
N GLU A 23 -18.20 -20.73 -9.01
CA GLU A 23 -19.47 -21.43 -9.22
C GLU A 23 -19.58 -21.99 -10.66
N SER A 24 -19.33 -21.15 -11.67
CA SER A 24 -19.44 -21.55 -13.08
C SER A 24 -18.45 -22.64 -13.50
N LEU A 25 -17.27 -22.69 -12.86
CA LEU A 25 -16.26 -23.71 -13.09
C LEU A 25 -16.43 -24.95 -12.20
N GLY A 26 -17.42 -24.97 -11.30
CA GLY A 26 -17.64 -26.09 -10.38
C GLY A 26 -16.49 -26.31 -9.40
N ILE A 27 -15.84 -25.25 -8.94
CA ILE A 27 -14.67 -25.35 -8.04
C ILE A 27 -15.14 -25.55 -6.60
N ASP A 28 -14.86 -26.73 -6.03
CA ASP A 28 -15.38 -27.14 -4.71
C ASP A 28 -14.89 -26.31 -3.51
N LYS A 29 -13.76 -25.60 -3.65
CA LYS A 29 -13.11 -24.91 -2.52
C LYS A 29 -12.46 -23.60 -2.94
N LEU A 30 -12.93 -22.51 -2.34
CA LEU A 30 -12.31 -21.19 -2.37
C LEU A 30 -11.75 -20.87 -0.98
N VAL A 31 -10.43 -20.68 -0.88
CA VAL A 31 -9.75 -20.32 0.37
C VAL A 31 -9.32 -18.86 0.29
N LEU A 32 -9.77 -18.05 1.23
CA LEU A 32 -9.44 -16.64 1.34
C LEU A 32 -8.47 -16.43 2.49
N VAL A 33 -7.24 -16.04 2.17
CA VAL A 33 -6.17 -15.74 3.12
C VAL A 33 -5.92 -14.24 3.13
N GLY A 34 -5.74 -13.65 4.31
CA GLY A 34 -5.47 -12.23 4.45
C GLY A 34 -5.72 -11.72 5.86
N ASP A 35 -5.44 -10.44 6.08
CA ASP A 35 -5.60 -9.77 7.37
C ASP A 35 -6.58 -8.59 7.23
N ARG A 36 -7.70 -8.66 7.95
CA ARG A 36 -8.73 -7.61 7.93
C ARG A 36 -8.26 -6.29 8.54
N GLN A 37 -7.16 -6.26 9.30
CA GLN A 37 -6.59 -5.07 9.93
C GLN A 37 -5.47 -4.42 9.10
N GLN A 38 -5.09 -5.02 7.97
CA GLN A 38 -4.15 -4.41 7.02
C GLN A 38 -4.87 -3.50 6.02
N LEU A 39 -4.24 -3.15 4.91
CA LEU A 39 -4.86 -2.25 3.95
C LEU A 39 -6.08 -2.93 3.31
N SER A 40 -7.13 -2.13 3.16
CA SER A 40 -8.30 -2.53 2.38
C SER A 40 -8.04 -2.33 0.89
N SER A 41 -8.89 -2.92 0.05
CA SER A 41 -8.89 -2.69 -1.39
C SER A 41 -8.78 -1.22 -1.74
N ILE A 42 -8.13 -0.85 -2.84
CA ILE A 42 -8.11 0.54 -3.32
C ILE A 42 -9.53 0.92 -3.78
N ASN A 43 -10.18 0.01 -4.52
CA ASN A 43 -11.55 0.15 -5.02
C ASN A 43 -12.61 0.06 -3.91
N ALA A 44 -13.89 0.14 -4.28
CA ALA A 44 -14.99 0.17 -3.32
C ALA A 44 -15.17 -1.17 -2.57
N GLY A 45 -15.48 -1.05 -1.28
CA GLY A 45 -15.90 -2.16 -0.42
C GLY A 45 -14.79 -2.83 0.40
N LYS A 46 -15.20 -3.79 1.23
CA LYS A 46 -14.37 -4.56 2.16
C LYS A 46 -14.88 -6.01 2.29
N ALA A 47 -15.03 -6.68 1.16
CA ALA A 47 -15.68 -7.99 1.08
C ALA A 47 -15.09 -9.03 2.02
N PHE A 48 -13.77 -9.08 2.18
CA PHE A 48 -13.13 -10.00 3.12
C PHE A 48 -13.67 -9.85 4.55
N ALA A 49 -13.75 -8.60 5.05
CA ALA A 49 -14.29 -8.32 6.37
C ALA A 49 -15.80 -8.61 6.45
N MET A 50 -16.56 -8.37 5.39
CA MET A 50 -17.99 -8.70 5.34
C MET A 50 -18.25 -10.20 5.38
N ILE A 51 -17.46 -11.00 4.67
CA ILE A 51 -17.55 -12.48 4.66
C ILE A 51 -17.28 -13.02 6.06
N GLN A 52 -16.23 -12.52 6.71
CA GLN A 52 -15.91 -12.87 8.10
C GLN A 52 -17.06 -12.49 9.05
N ALA A 53 -17.59 -11.27 8.91
CA ALA A 53 -18.71 -10.77 9.72
C ALA A 53 -20.02 -11.52 9.52
N SER A 54 -20.23 -12.08 8.33
CA SER A 54 -21.46 -12.81 7.98
C SER A 54 -21.40 -14.30 8.37
N GLY A 55 -20.37 -14.73 9.11
CA GLY A 55 -20.25 -16.10 9.61
C GLY A 55 -19.56 -17.08 8.65
N GLY A 56 -18.74 -16.59 7.71
CA GLY A 56 -17.89 -17.46 6.90
C GLY A 56 -16.99 -18.35 7.76
N THR A 57 -16.73 -19.58 7.32
CA THR A 57 -15.82 -20.49 8.04
C THR A 57 -14.41 -19.89 8.10
N MET A 58 -13.86 -19.78 9.31
CA MET A 58 -12.59 -19.11 9.55
C MET A 58 -11.66 -19.98 10.41
N ALA A 59 -10.37 -19.86 10.14
CA ALA A 59 -9.30 -20.20 11.07
C ALA A 59 -8.52 -18.91 11.38
N ARG A 60 -8.14 -18.72 12.63
CA ARG A 60 -7.39 -17.53 13.09
C ARG A 60 -5.99 -17.93 13.54
N MET A 61 -4.99 -17.18 13.10
CA MET A 61 -3.60 -17.32 13.56
C MET A 61 -3.22 -16.05 14.31
N ASP A 62 -3.02 -16.17 15.62
CA ASP A 62 -2.66 -15.04 16.50
C ASP A 62 -1.15 -14.96 16.77
N GLN A 63 -0.38 -15.96 16.35
CA GLN A 63 1.05 -16.01 16.58
C GLN A 63 1.80 -15.12 15.60
N ASN A 64 2.53 -14.14 16.13
CA ASN A 64 3.45 -13.34 15.35
C ASN A 64 4.83 -14.01 15.32
N ILE A 65 5.24 -14.45 14.13
CA ILE A 65 6.53 -15.14 13.91
C ILE A 65 7.57 -14.28 13.17
N ARG A 66 7.19 -13.08 12.69
CA ARG A 66 8.04 -12.29 11.77
C ARG A 66 9.05 -11.42 12.51
N GLN A 67 8.60 -10.71 13.54
CA GLN A 67 9.46 -9.80 14.30
C GLN A 67 10.44 -10.59 15.18
N ARG A 68 11.74 -10.34 15.03
CA ARG A 68 12.79 -11.04 15.79
C ARG A 68 13.09 -10.40 17.14
N THR A 69 12.81 -9.12 17.31
CA THR A 69 13.02 -8.39 18.57
C THR A 69 11.76 -8.32 19.43
N THR A 70 11.92 -8.32 20.76
CA THR A 70 10.80 -8.20 21.70
C THR A 70 10.06 -6.87 21.53
N LEU A 71 10.80 -5.77 21.33
CA LEU A 71 10.22 -4.45 21.08
C LEU A 71 9.30 -4.48 19.85
N LEU A 72 9.78 -4.96 18.70
CA LEU A 72 8.97 -4.96 17.48
C LEU A 72 7.80 -5.94 17.55
N ARG A 73 7.93 -7.08 18.25
CA ARG A 73 6.79 -7.97 18.52
C ARG A 73 5.68 -7.26 19.29
N THR A 74 6.03 -6.50 20.33
CA THR A 74 5.04 -5.72 21.11
C THR A 74 4.45 -4.58 20.30
N VAL A 75 5.25 -3.85 19.53
CA VAL A 75 4.79 -2.78 18.62
C VAL A 75 3.81 -3.34 17.58
N ALA A 76 4.14 -4.47 16.95
CA ALA A 76 3.27 -5.13 15.98
C ALA A 76 1.96 -5.63 16.63
N SER A 77 2.03 -6.20 17.83
CA SER A 77 0.83 -6.62 18.58
C SER A 77 -0.09 -5.44 18.89
N LEU A 78 0.46 -4.33 19.37
CA LEU A 78 -0.31 -3.10 19.62
C LEU A 78 -0.92 -2.52 18.34
N ALA A 79 -0.17 -2.52 17.24
CA ALA A 79 -0.67 -2.05 15.94
C ALA A 79 -1.82 -2.91 15.41
N ASN A 80 -1.70 -4.24 15.46
CA ASN A 80 -2.76 -5.19 15.11
C ASN A 80 -4.02 -5.04 15.98
N ALA A 81 -3.85 -4.63 17.24
CA ALA A 81 -4.94 -4.36 18.17
C ALA A 81 -5.60 -2.97 17.98
N GLY A 82 -5.19 -2.19 16.96
CA GLY A 82 -5.70 -0.83 16.72
C GLY A 82 -5.17 0.22 17.71
N LYS A 83 -4.10 -0.09 18.44
CA LYS A 83 -3.47 0.83 19.41
C LYS A 83 -2.23 1.51 18.81
N ALA A 84 -2.31 1.96 17.56
CA ALA A 84 -1.16 2.50 16.82
C ALA A 84 -0.48 3.70 17.51
N GLY A 85 -1.23 4.59 18.16
CA GLY A 85 -0.63 5.68 18.95
C GLY A 85 0.22 5.19 20.14
N HIS A 86 -0.23 4.13 20.82
CA HIS A 86 0.58 3.49 21.88
C HIS A 86 1.81 2.79 21.31
N ALA A 87 1.66 2.12 20.17
CA ALA A 87 2.76 1.49 19.46
C ALA A 87 3.82 2.52 19.02
N LEU A 88 3.40 3.69 18.53
CA LEU A 88 4.29 4.81 18.19
C LEU A 88 5.05 5.32 19.43
N ARG A 89 4.37 5.48 20.57
CA ARG A 89 5.05 5.85 21.83
C ARG A 89 6.09 4.82 22.25
N LEU A 90 5.76 3.53 22.13
CA LEU A 90 6.65 2.44 22.53
C LEU A 90 7.94 2.38 21.68
N LEU A 91 7.90 2.83 20.43
CA LEU A 91 9.10 2.98 19.60
C LEU A 91 10.11 3.99 20.20
N GLY A 92 9.68 4.89 21.08
CA GLY A 92 10.58 5.71 21.89
C GLY A 92 11.53 6.57 21.05
N ASN A 93 12.83 6.33 21.20
CA ASN A 93 13.92 7.01 20.48
C ASN A 93 14.05 6.61 19.01
N LYS A 94 13.34 5.56 18.56
CA LYS A 94 13.26 5.16 17.16
C LYS A 94 12.28 6.04 16.35
N VAL A 95 11.54 6.92 17.02
CA VAL A 95 10.72 7.96 16.36
C VAL A 95 11.48 9.29 16.42
N ILE A 96 11.81 9.80 15.26
CA ILE A 96 12.65 10.99 15.08
C ILE A 96 11.80 12.08 14.47
N GLU A 97 11.63 13.17 15.21
CA GLU A 97 10.95 14.37 14.71
C GLU A 97 11.93 15.21 13.89
N SER A 98 11.49 15.65 12.72
CA SER A 98 12.32 16.36 11.75
C SER A 98 11.52 17.45 11.04
N GLN A 99 12.13 18.62 10.89
CA GLN A 99 11.60 19.70 10.05
C GLN A 99 11.75 19.42 8.55
N SER A 100 12.52 18.39 8.17
CA SER A 100 12.70 17.97 6.79
C SER A 100 12.75 16.44 6.70
N PRO A 101 11.63 15.73 6.96
CA PRO A 101 11.62 14.27 7.09
C PRO A 101 12.24 13.54 5.91
N ALA A 102 11.97 14.01 4.68
CA ALA A 102 12.52 13.42 3.46
C ALA A 102 14.05 13.59 3.34
N LYS A 103 14.61 14.71 3.80
CA LYS A 103 16.06 14.94 3.81
C LYS A 103 16.74 14.05 4.85
N ASP A 104 16.26 14.09 6.09
CA ASP A 104 16.83 13.29 7.18
C ASP A 104 16.73 11.79 6.91
N THR A 105 15.71 11.35 6.17
CA THR A 105 15.59 9.96 5.71
C THR A 105 16.67 9.60 4.71
N ALA A 106 16.87 10.43 3.69
CA ALA A 106 17.90 10.21 2.69
C ALA A 106 19.30 10.23 3.33
N ASP A 107 19.59 11.23 4.17
CA ASP A 107 20.87 11.36 4.87
C ASP A 107 21.17 10.14 5.75
N ARG A 108 20.15 9.61 6.46
CA ARG A 108 20.32 8.40 7.28
C ARG A 108 20.57 7.16 6.46
N TRP A 109 19.85 6.99 5.35
CA TRP A 109 20.04 5.84 4.47
C TRP A 109 21.40 5.90 3.77
N LEU A 110 21.82 7.08 3.30
CA LEU A 110 23.16 7.33 2.75
C LEU A 110 24.26 7.16 3.81
N GLY A 111 23.98 7.42 5.09
CA GLY A 111 24.92 7.16 6.18
C GLY A 111 25.16 5.67 6.48
N LEU A 112 24.36 4.76 5.91
CA LEU A 112 24.54 3.32 6.08
C LEU A 112 25.66 2.77 5.18
N SER A 113 26.29 1.69 5.63
CA SER A 113 27.19 0.90 4.79
C SER A 113 26.44 0.31 3.58
N PRO A 114 27.11 0.02 2.44
CA PRO A 114 26.45 -0.62 1.29
C PRO A 114 25.69 -1.90 1.64
N GLN A 115 26.25 -2.73 2.53
CA GLN A 115 25.61 -3.97 3.01
C GLN A 115 24.36 -3.70 3.84
N ASP A 116 24.36 -2.66 4.68
CA ASP A 116 23.17 -2.26 5.45
C ASP A 116 22.11 -1.60 4.57
N ARG A 117 22.50 -0.87 3.52
CA ARG A 117 21.58 -0.27 2.54
C ARG A 117 20.76 -1.35 1.82
N GLU A 118 21.39 -2.45 1.44
CA GLU A 118 20.70 -3.60 0.81
C GLU A 118 19.63 -4.23 1.72
N ARG A 119 19.85 -4.18 3.04
CA ARG A 119 18.95 -4.75 4.06
C ARG A 119 17.97 -3.75 4.67
N THR A 120 18.04 -2.48 4.24
CA THR A 120 17.22 -1.38 4.78
C THR A 120 16.28 -0.83 3.71
N ALA A 121 15.00 -1.15 3.84
CA ALA A 121 13.97 -0.55 3.01
C ALA A 121 13.64 0.88 3.45
N VAL A 122 13.30 1.74 2.50
CA VAL A 122 12.75 3.07 2.81
C VAL A 122 11.29 3.11 2.39
N PHE A 123 10.40 3.40 3.33
CA PHE A 123 8.97 3.51 3.08
C PHE A 123 8.47 4.92 3.35
N ALA A 124 7.66 5.46 2.44
CA ALA A 124 7.01 6.74 2.60
C ALA A 124 5.49 6.59 2.55
N SER A 125 4.78 7.36 3.37
CA SER A 125 3.31 7.38 3.39
C SER A 125 2.77 8.02 2.11
N GLY A 126 3.31 9.19 1.74
CA GLY A 126 2.89 9.98 0.58
C GLY A 126 3.87 9.99 -0.59
N ARG A 127 3.34 10.39 -1.75
CA ARG A 127 4.09 10.47 -3.01
C ARG A 127 5.16 11.57 -2.99
N ASP A 128 4.86 12.70 -2.38
CA ASP A 128 5.77 13.85 -2.34
C ASP A 128 7.02 13.53 -1.51
N ALA A 129 6.82 12.94 -0.32
CA ALA A 129 7.91 12.46 0.51
C ALA A 129 8.74 11.40 -0.24
N ARG A 130 8.08 10.42 -0.89
CA ARG A 130 8.77 9.40 -1.69
C ARG A 130 9.62 10.00 -2.81
N ALA A 131 9.06 10.92 -3.59
CA ALA A 131 9.74 11.56 -4.69
C ALA A 131 10.95 12.36 -4.20
N ALA A 132 10.79 13.12 -3.12
CA ALA A 132 11.87 13.89 -2.52
C ALA A 132 12.99 13.02 -1.92
N ILE A 133 12.64 11.88 -1.30
CA ILE A 133 13.62 10.91 -0.79
C ILE A 133 14.39 10.26 -1.95
N ASN A 134 13.68 9.78 -2.98
CA ASN A 134 14.30 9.16 -4.15
C ASN A 134 15.33 10.08 -4.82
N MET A 135 14.95 11.33 -5.05
CA MET A 135 15.81 12.33 -5.66
C MET A 135 17.06 12.58 -4.80
N ARG A 136 16.90 12.80 -3.49
CA ARG A 136 18.03 13.06 -2.58
C ARG A 136 18.97 11.86 -2.42
N ILE A 137 18.42 10.64 -2.37
CA ILE A 137 19.24 9.43 -2.34
C ILE A 137 20.05 9.33 -3.64
N GLN A 138 19.43 9.54 -4.80
CA GLN A 138 20.15 9.53 -6.07
C GLN A 138 21.26 10.60 -6.11
N GLU A 139 20.95 11.84 -5.73
CA GLU A 139 21.93 12.93 -5.64
C GLU A 139 23.11 12.57 -4.72
N GLY A 140 22.83 11.99 -3.55
CA GLY A 140 23.86 11.53 -2.63
C GLY A 140 24.71 10.39 -3.19
N LEU A 141 24.09 9.42 -3.87
CA LEU A 141 24.80 8.31 -4.53
C LEU A 141 25.66 8.79 -5.71
N VAL A 142 25.24 9.85 -6.42
CA VAL A 142 26.08 10.53 -7.42
C VAL A 142 27.28 11.20 -6.74
N ALA A 143 27.04 11.94 -5.66
CA ALA A 143 28.09 12.68 -4.96
C ALA A 143 29.19 11.78 -4.35
N GLU A 144 28.83 10.58 -3.86
CA GLU A 144 29.81 9.60 -3.35
C GLU A 144 30.45 8.74 -4.46
N GLY A 145 30.00 8.87 -5.72
CA GLY A 145 30.55 8.13 -6.86
C GLY A 145 30.01 6.69 -7.04
N SER A 146 28.95 6.32 -6.34
CA SER A 146 28.30 5.01 -6.46
C SER A 146 27.49 4.86 -7.75
N LEU A 147 26.93 5.96 -8.26
CA LEU A 147 26.28 6.00 -9.58
C LEU A 147 27.26 6.48 -10.64
N ARG A 148 27.37 5.72 -11.74
CA ARG A 148 28.38 5.91 -12.77
C ARG A 148 27.80 6.53 -14.04
N GLY A 149 28.70 7.15 -14.81
CA GLY A 149 28.38 7.70 -16.13
C GLY A 149 27.51 8.95 -16.09
N GLU A 150 27.18 9.44 -17.30
CA GLU A 150 26.24 10.55 -17.48
C GLU A 150 24.80 10.08 -17.28
N ALA A 151 23.96 10.97 -16.74
CA ALA A 151 22.53 10.69 -16.68
C ALA A 151 21.91 10.80 -18.06
N ILE A 152 20.98 9.89 -18.37
CA ILE A 152 20.00 10.13 -19.42
C ILE A 152 18.70 10.63 -18.82
N GLU A 153 18.00 11.45 -19.58
CA GLU A 153 16.67 11.93 -19.21
C GLU A 153 15.62 11.11 -19.92
N VAL A 154 14.75 10.45 -19.15
CA VAL A 154 13.58 9.76 -19.68
C VAL A 154 12.31 10.47 -19.25
N MET A 155 11.37 10.63 -20.19
CA MET A 155 10.06 11.19 -19.91
C MET A 155 9.12 10.07 -19.44
N VAL A 156 8.73 10.11 -18.18
CA VAL A 156 7.78 9.18 -17.57
C VAL A 156 6.41 9.82 -17.39
N TYR A 157 5.38 8.98 -17.32
CA TYR A 157 3.99 9.39 -17.17
C TYR A 157 3.46 8.96 -15.82
N GLU A 158 3.47 9.89 -14.86
CA GLU A 158 2.97 9.61 -13.52
C GLU A 158 1.45 9.66 -13.48
N ARG A 159 0.84 8.57 -13.02
CA ARG A 159 -0.60 8.41 -12.94
C ARG A 159 -1.23 9.46 -12.01
N VAL A 160 -2.21 10.22 -12.52
CA VAL A 160 -3.14 11.00 -11.70
C VAL A 160 -4.23 10.05 -11.18
N ASN A 161 -4.36 9.97 -9.86
CA ASN A 161 -5.33 9.11 -9.21
C ASN A 161 -6.73 9.73 -9.26
N LEU A 162 -7.46 9.45 -10.34
CA LEU A 162 -8.87 9.80 -10.47
C LEU A 162 -9.69 8.52 -10.64
N THR A 163 -10.86 8.51 -10.02
CA THR A 163 -11.90 7.57 -10.38
C THR A 163 -12.39 7.84 -11.80
N ARG A 164 -13.01 6.83 -12.39
CA ARG A 164 -13.66 6.96 -13.68
C ARG A 164 -14.68 8.11 -13.73
N GLU A 165 -15.48 8.25 -12.69
CA GLU A 165 -16.49 9.31 -12.61
C GLU A 165 -15.81 10.68 -12.54
N GLU A 166 -14.71 10.80 -11.79
CA GLU A 166 -13.92 12.04 -11.75
C GLU A 166 -13.35 12.42 -13.14
N LEU A 167 -12.99 11.46 -14.00
CA LEU A 167 -12.56 11.74 -15.38
C LEU A 167 -13.67 12.36 -16.24
N ARG A 168 -14.93 12.36 -15.81
CA ARG A 168 -16.05 13.03 -16.52
C ARG A 168 -16.14 14.52 -16.22
N TYR A 169 -15.35 15.02 -15.27
CA TYR A 169 -15.36 16.42 -14.87
C TYR A 169 -14.13 17.16 -15.38
N ALA A 170 -14.35 18.19 -16.20
CA ALA A 170 -13.29 19.00 -16.82
C ALA A 170 -12.32 19.64 -15.81
N LYS A 171 -12.78 19.97 -14.60
CA LYS A 171 -11.95 20.56 -13.53
C LYS A 171 -10.75 19.70 -13.11
N ASN A 172 -10.79 18.39 -13.39
CA ASN A 172 -9.74 17.46 -13.04
C ASN A 172 -8.61 17.39 -14.08
N TYR A 173 -8.79 18.04 -15.23
CA TYR A 173 -7.80 18.12 -16.29
C TYR A 173 -7.04 19.45 -16.22
N ARG A 174 -5.75 19.40 -16.47
CA ARG A 174 -4.83 20.55 -16.49
C ARG A 174 -3.96 20.52 -17.73
N VAL A 175 -3.63 21.70 -18.25
CA VAL A 175 -2.70 21.84 -19.38
C VAL A 175 -1.36 21.21 -19.00
N GLY A 176 -0.75 20.47 -19.94
CA GLY A 176 0.50 19.74 -19.72
C GLY A 176 0.30 18.28 -19.27
N GLN A 177 -0.90 17.90 -18.83
CA GLN A 177 -1.24 16.50 -18.59
C GLN A 177 -1.40 15.72 -19.90
N THR A 178 -1.41 14.41 -19.77
CA THR A 178 -1.54 13.46 -20.87
C THR A 178 -2.67 12.48 -20.59
N LEU A 179 -3.58 12.32 -21.55
CA LEU A 179 -4.64 11.31 -21.54
C LEU A 179 -4.22 10.12 -22.41
N GLU A 180 -3.99 8.97 -21.79
CA GLU A 180 -3.75 7.69 -22.45
C GLU A 180 -5.08 6.95 -22.64
N VAL A 181 -5.37 6.59 -23.89
CA VAL A 181 -6.56 5.85 -24.30
C VAL A 181 -6.16 4.45 -24.71
N GLY A 182 -6.69 3.45 -24.02
CA GLY A 182 -6.40 2.03 -24.21
C GLY A 182 -6.89 1.48 -25.56
N ARG A 183 -6.57 0.20 -25.79
CA ARG A 183 -7.03 -0.54 -26.98
C ARG A 183 -8.56 -0.51 -27.04
N GLY A 184 -9.12 -0.26 -28.23
CA GLY A 184 -10.57 -0.09 -28.44
C GLY A 184 -11.02 1.38 -28.55
N GLY A 185 -10.23 2.33 -28.03
CA GLY A 185 -10.60 3.74 -28.01
C GLY A 185 -11.75 4.05 -27.05
N MET A 186 -12.25 5.29 -27.09
CA MET A 186 -13.47 5.71 -26.41
C MET A 186 -14.43 6.28 -27.46
N ARG A 187 -15.24 5.40 -28.07
CA ARG A 187 -16.12 5.73 -29.20
C ARG A 187 -17.12 6.82 -28.82
N ASP A 188 -17.71 6.73 -27.64
CA ASP A 188 -18.68 7.71 -27.11
C ASP A 188 -18.08 9.12 -26.99
N ALA A 189 -16.78 9.19 -26.76
CA ALA A 189 -16.01 10.42 -26.66
C ALA A 189 -15.25 10.80 -27.95
N GLY A 190 -15.37 10.01 -29.02
CA GLY A 190 -14.67 10.23 -30.29
C GLY A 190 -13.14 10.05 -30.21
N LEU A 191 -12.64 9.35 -29.19
CA LEU A 191 -11.19 9.15 -29.00
C LEU A 191 -10.76 7.79 -29.57
N LYS A 192 -9.68 7.79 -30.36
CA LYS A 192 -9.02 6.56 -30.78
C LYS A 192 -7.97 6.17 -29.73
N ALA A 193 -7.50 4.93 -29.78
CA ALA A 193 -6.41 4.48 -28.92
C ALA A 193 -5.15 5.35 -29.12
N GLY A 194 -4.42 5.60 -28.04
CA GLY A 194 -3.17 6.33 -28.04
C GLY A 194 -3.11 7.44 -26.99
N ARG A 195 -2.05 8.23 -27.08
CA ARG A 195 -1.68 9.23 -26.09
C ARG A 195 -1.99 10.64 -26.60
N TYR A 196 -2.65 11.44 -25.78
CA TYR A 196 -3.11 12.79 -26.11
C TYR A 196 -2.64 13.80 -25.07
N ASP A 197 -1.98 14.87 -25.51
CA ASP A 197 -1.64 16.00 -24.64
C ASP A 197 -2.87 16.87 -24.40
N VAL A 198 -3.11 17.24 -23.14
CA VAL A 198 -4.08 18.28 -22.77
C VAL A 198 -3.47 19.65 -23.06
N THR A 199 -4.03 20.34 -24.06
CA THR A 199 -3.50 21.64 -24.52
C THR A 199 -4.33 22.82 -24.04
N LYS A 200 -5.63 22.63 -23.81
CA LYS A 200 -6.53 23.66 -23.28
C LYS A 200 -7.75 23.03 -22.59
N VAL A 201 -8.20 23.64 -21.50
CA VAL A 201 -9.48 23.34 -20.86
C VAL A 201 -10.36 24.58 -21.02
N HIS A 202 -11.50 24.43 -21.69
CA HIS A 202 -12.42 25.54 -21.97
C HIS A 202 -13.41 25.75 -20.82
N ALA A 203 -13.90 26.98 -20.65
CA ALA A 203 -14.89 27.32 -19.61
C ALA A 203 -16.21 26.53 -19.74
N ASN A 204 -16.54 26.05 -20.94
CA ASN A 204 -17.72 25.20 -21.19
C ASN A 204 -17.52 23.71 -20.85
N GLY A 205 -16.36 23.35 -20.30
CA GLY A 205 -16.01 21.97 -19.90
C GLY A 205 -15.43 21.09 -21.00
N LYS A 206 -15.28 21.58 -22.24
CA LYS A 206 -14.60 20.84 -23.31
C LYS A 206 -13.08 20.99 -23.19
N ILE A 207 -12.34 20.05 -23.77
CA ILE A 207 -10.88 19.96 -23.65
C ILE A 207 -10.26 19.78 -25.03
N ASP A 208 -9.27 20.61 -25.36
CA ASP A 208 -8.47 20.43 -26.57
C ASP A 208 -7.36 19.42 -26.28
N LEU A 209 -7.45 18.27 -26.95
CA LEU A 209 -6.47 17.20 -26.93
C LEU A 209 -5.63 17.20 -28.20
N ARG A 210 -4.34 16.87 -28.09
CA ARG A 210 -3.42 16.77 -29.23
C ARG A 210 -2.68 15.44 -29.25
N LYS A 211 -2.71 14.75 -30.39
CA LYS A 211 -1.91 13.55 -30.67
C LYS A 211 -1.12 13.77 -31.96
N GLY A 212 0.16 14.11 -31.83
CA GLY A 212 0.97 14.57 -32.97
C GLY A 212 0.37 15.82 -33.61
N GLN A 213 0.05 15.75 -34.90
CA GLN A 213 -0.63 16.84 -35.62
C GLN A 213 -2.16 16.85 -35.43
N GLN A 214 -2.74 15.73 -34.97
CA GLN A 214 -4.18 15.62 -34.78
C GLN A 214 -4.63 16.41 -33.56
N ARG A 215 -5.59 17.32 -33.74
CA ARG A 215 -6.32 17.98 -32.66
C ARG A 215 -7.71 17.38 -32.51
N VAL A 216 -8.14 17.16 -31.28
CA VAL A 216 -9.45 16.58 -30.95
C VAL A 216 -10.09 17.41 -29.85
N LEU A 217 -11.33 17.83 -30.07
CA LEU A 217 -12.14 18.47 -29.04
C LEU A 217 -12.88 17.37 -28.26
N PHE A 218 -12.45 17.13 -27.03
CA PHE A 218 -12.99 16.11 -26.14
C PHE A 218 -14.01 16.74 -25.18
N ASP A 219 -15.16 16.08 -25.02
CA ASP A 219 -16.15 16.44 -24.00
C ASP A 219 -16.20 15.32 -22.94
N PRO A 220 -15.61 15.52 -21.75
CA PRO A 220 -15.58 14.53 -20.67
C PRO A 220 -16.96 13.99 -20.26
N ARG A 221 -18.04 14.76 -20.45
CA ARG A 221 -19.40 14.36 -20.06
C ARG A 221 -19.98 13.27 -20.96
N LYS A 222 -19.43 13.12 -22.17
CA LYS A 222 -19.81 12.05 -23.12
C LYS A 222 -19.25 10.68 -22.73
N LEU A 223 -18.32 10.61 -21.78
CA LEU A 223 -17.88 9.34 -21.24
C LEU A 223 -19.07 8.66 -20.55
N SER A 224 -19.37 7.44 -20.99
CA SER A 224 -20.46 6.65 -20.43
C SER A 224 -20.16 6.29 -18.96
N PRO A 225 -21.13 6.51 -18.04
CA PRO A 225 -21.00 6.09 -16.65
C PRO A 225 -21.06 4.56 -16.50
N GLU A 226 -21.65 3.84 -17.45
CA GLU A 226 -21.88 2.39 -17.40
C GLU A 226 -20.73 1.55 -17.97
N GLU A 227 -19.89 2.17 -18.80
CA GLU A 227 -18.90 1.47 -19.64
C GLU A 227 -17.73 0.88 -18.84
N THR A 228 -17.82 -0.29 -18.22
CA THR A 228 -16.83 -0.75 -17.22
C THR A 228 -15.34 -0.89 -17.62
N HIS A 229 -14.93 -0.74 -18.89
CA HIS A 229 -13.52 -0.83 -19.28
C HIS A 229 -12.68 0.35 -18.72
N ASP A 230 -11.56 0.01 -18.07
CA ASP A 230 -10.59 0.98 -17.52
C ASP A 230 -9.60 1.46 -18.62
N GLY A 231 -10.16 1.97 -19.71
CA GLY A 231 -9.41 2.33 -20.92
C GLY A 231 -8.89 3.76 -20.93
N LEU A 232 -9.06 4.55 -19.86
CA LEU A 232 -8.60 5.93 -19.80
C LEU A 232 -7.67 6.14 -18.61
N GLN A 233 -6.54 6.78 -18.89
CA GLN A 233 -5.61 7.17 -17.85
C GLN A 233 -5.13 8.60 -18.05
N LEU A 234 -5.38 9.46 -17.07
CA LEU A 234 -4.76 10.78 -17.00
C LEU A 234 -3.42 10.70 -16.26
N SER A 235 -2.39 11.32 -16.81
CA SER A 235 -1.05 11.32 -16.26
C SER A 235 -0.38 12.69 -16.35
N GLU A 236 0.55 12.95 -15.44
CA GLU A 236 1.47 14.09 -15.49
C GLU A 236 2.80 13.65 -16.11
N LYS A 237 3.41 14.53 -16.91
CA LYS A 237 4.74 14.29 -17.48
C LYS A 237 5.79 14.65 -16.43
N LYS A 238 6.72 13.74 -16.20
CA LYS A 238 7.86 13.93 -15.30
C LYS A 238 9.13 13.50 -16.04
N ILE A 239 10.20 14.28 -15.90
CA ILE A 239 11.53 13.86 -16.35
C ILE A 239 12.18 13.11 -15.19
N VAL A 240 12.70 11.92 -15.46
CA VAL A 240 13.48 11.13 -14.52
C VAL A 240 14.87 10.97 -15.10
N GLN A 241 15.88 11.30 -14.29
CA GLN A 241 17.27 11.04 -14.63
C GLN A 241 17.62 9.61 -14.23
N ILE A 242 18.27 8.88 -15.14
CA ILE A 242 18.72 7.51 -14.92
C ILE A 242 20.23 7.43 -15.21
N ARG A 243 20.95 6.73 -14.34
CA ARG A 243 22.39 6.46 -14.40
C ARG A 243 22.66 4.96 -14.22
N GLU A 244 23.87 4.54 -14.58
CA GLU A 244 24.35 3.21 -14.24
C GLU A 244 24.42 3.06 -12.72
N GLY A 245 23.84 1.97 -12.20
CA GLY A 245 23.68 1.68 -10.77
C GLY A 245 22.31 2.06 -10.20
N ASP A 246 21.46 2.79 -10.94
CA ASP A 246 20.17 3.23 -10.40
C ASP A 246 19.22 2.06 -10.14
N ARG A 247 18.49 2.14 -9.03
CA ARG A 247 17.34 1.26 -8.77
C ARG A 247 16.06 1.90 -9.31
N VAL A 248 15.40 1.21 -10.23
CA VAL A 248 14.15 1.64 -10.85
C VAL A 248 13.02 0.65 -10.58
N ARG A 249 11.79 1.11 -10.68
CA ARG A 249 10.58 0.31 -10.51
C ARG A 249 9.65 0.53 -11.68
N TRP A 250 9.07 -0.55 -12.20
CA TRP A 250 8.06 -0.45 -13.24
C TRP A 250 6.73 0.06 -12.70
N THR A 251 6.07 0.92 -13.47
CA THR A 251 4.73 1.46 -13.18
C THR A 251 3.64 0.86 -14.07
N ALA A 252 4.01 -0.12 -14.91
CA ALA A 252 3.12 -0.86 -15.78
C ALA A 252 3.66 -2.28 -16.02
N ASN A 253 2.80 -3.16 -16.54
CA ASN A 253 3.18 -4.52 -16.92
C ASN A 253 3.62 -4.58 -18.40
N ASP A 254 4.58 -5.45 -18.68
CA ASP A 254 4.94 -5.99 -19.99
C ASP A 254 5.11 -7.51 -19.86
N LYS A 255 3.99 -8.23 -19.94
CA LYS A 255 3.96 -9.69 -19.73
C LYS A 255 4.87 -10.47 -20.69
N PRO A 256 4.92 -10.15 -22.01
CA PRO A 256 5.83 -10.84 -22.93
C PRO A 256 7.31 -10.78 -22.54
N ARG A 257 7.71 -9.72 -21.83
CA ARG A 257 9.10 -9.51 -21.38
C ARG A 257 9.29 -9.75 -19.88
N ASP A 258 8.29 -10.32 -19.22
CA ASP A 258 8.28 -10.61 -17.79
C ASP A 258 8.54 -9.37 -16.89
N LEU A 259 8.13 -8.18 -17.35
CA LEU A 259 8.25 -6.96 -16.56
C LEU A 259 6.94 -6.72 -15.83
N HIS A 260 6.94 -6.91 -14.51
CA HIS A 260 5.75 -6.73 -13.68
C HIS A 260 5.71 -5.35 -13.05
N ASN A 261 4.51 -4.77 -12.99
CA ASN A 261 4.26 -3.52 -12.28
C ASN A 261 4.71 -3.67 -10.82
N ALA A 262 5.33 -2.63 -10.30
CA ALA A 262 5.98 -2.57 -9.01
C ALA A 262 7.26 -3.40 -8.85
N ALA A 263 7.62 -4.30 -9.78
CA ALA A 263 8.90 -4.98 -9.72
C ALA A 263 10.07 -3.98 -9.84
N ILE A 264 11.13 -4.27 -9.09
CA ILE A 264 12.36 -3.46 -9.05
C ILE A 264 13.38 -4.07 -10.00
N ALA A 265 14.11 -3.21 -10.70
CA ALA A 265 15.25 -3.56 -11.53
C ALA A 265 16.43 -2.61 -11.22
N THR A 266 17.64 -3.08 -11.50
CA THR A 266 18.86 -2.28 -11.40
C THR A 266 19.32 -1.91 -12.81
N VAL A 267 19.63 -0.64 -13.03
CA VAL A 267 20.21 -0.17 -14.29
C VAL A 267 21.69 -0.54 -14.29
N VAL A 268 22.10 -1.42 -15.20
CA VAL A 268 23.46 -1.96 -15.26
C VAL A 268 24.31 -1.32 -16.36
N ALA A 269 23.68 -0.65 -17.32
CA ALA A 269 24.38 0.17 -18.31
C ALA A 269 23.42 1.22 -18.87
N VAL A 270 23.96 2.39 -19.19
CA VAL A 270 23.27 3.48 -19.87
C VAL A 270 24.18 3.97 -20.99
N ASP A 271 23.67 4.02 -22.22
CA ASP A 271 24.35 4.64 -23.35
C ASP A 271 23.39 5.56 -24.13
N GLN A 272 23.89 6.20 -25.18
CA GLN A 272 23.11 7.18 -25.97
C GLN A 272 21.96 6.56 -26.78
N ASN A 273 21.89 5.22 -26.89
CA ASN A 273 20.92 4.50 -27.70
C ASN A 273 20.00 3.61 -26.86
N ALA A 274 20.44 3.15 -25.69
CA ALA A 274 19.72 2.18 -24.88
C ALA A 274 20.02 2.25 -23.37
N VAL A 275 19.11 1.64 -22.62
CA VAL A 275 19.24 1.37 -21.18
C VAL A 275 19.22 -0.13 -20.98
N THR A 276 20.22 -0.68 -20.31
CA THR A 276 20.22 -2.08 -19.90
C THR A 276 19.88 -2.19 -18.42
N VAL A 277 18.86 -3.00 -18.11
CA VAL A 277 18.40 -3.27 -16.75
C VAL A 277 18.56 -4.74 -16.41
N GLU A 278 18.81 -5.03 -15.14
CA GLU A 278 18.82 -6.37 -14.57
C GLU A 278 17.65 -6.51 -13.59
N THR A 279 16.79 -7.50 -13.83
CA THR A 279 15.63 -7.80 -12.97
C THR A 279 16.04 -8.53 -11.69
N ALA A 280 15.12 -8.66 -10.74
CA ALA A 280 15.31 -9.50 -9.55
C ALA A 280 15.65 -10.97 -9.91
N SER A 281 15.05 -11.49 -10.98
CA SER A 281 15.33 -12.81 -11.56
C SER A 281 16.69 -12.91 -12.29
N ARG A 282 17.53 -11.87 -12.20
CA ARG A 282 18.84 -11.74 -12.88
C ARG A 282 18.77 -11.78 -14.41
N GLN A 283 17.60 -11.48 -14.97
CA GLN A 283 17.45 -11.32 -16.41
C GLN A 283 17.92 -9.93 -16.83
N ARG A 284 18.76 -9.86 -17.87
CA ARG A 284 19.16 -8.59 -18.48
C ARG A 284 18.29 -8.27 -19.68
N LEU A 285 17.76 -7.05 -19.72
CA LEU A 285 17.01 -6.53 -20.85
C LEU A 285 17.59 -5.20 -21.29
N THR A 286 17.84 -5.06 -22.59
CA THR A 286 18.26 -3.80 -23.21
C THR A 286 17.05 -3.16 -23.88
N LEU A 287 16.72 -1.95 -23.43
CA LEU A 287 15.59 -1.15 -23.89
C LEU A 287 16.13 0.02 -24.70
N GLY A 288 15.78 0.10 -25.98
CA GLY A 288 16.11 1.29 -26.78
C GLY A 288 15.41 2.53 -26.22
N LEU A 289 15.93 3.74 -26.49
CA LEU A 289 15.35 4.99 -25.94
C LEU A 289 13.88 5.23 -26.32
N SER A 290 13.40 4.63 -27.41
CA SER A 290 12.00 4.69 -27.84
C SER A 290 11.10 3.61 -27.22
N ASP A 291 11.65 2.73 -26.37
CA ASP A 291 10.89 1.67 -25.73
C ASP A 291 9.81 2.25 -24.80
N PRO A 292 8.53 1.86 -24.95
CA PRO A 292 7.45 2.37 -24.12
C PRO A 292 7.66 2.16 -22.62
N MET A 293 8.41 1.12 -22.21
CA MET A 293 8.66 0.83 -20.80
C MET A 293 9.56 1.87 -20.14
N LEU A 294 10.43 2.56 -20.88
CA LEU A 294 11.21 3.68 -20.34
C LEU A 294 10.32 4.88 -19.93
N SER A 295 9.10 4.95 -20.46
CA SER A 295 8.09 5.94 -20.03
C SER A 295 7.23 5.48 -18.84
N ARG A 296 7.47 4.25 -18.35
CA ARG A 296 6.66 3.53 -17.36
C ARG A 296 7.52 3.03 -16.20
N LEU A 297 8.38 3.91 -15.70
CA LEU A 297 9.25 3.66 -14.55
C LEU A 297 9.27 4.85 -13.59
N ASP A 298 9.83 4.63 -12.40
CA ASP A 298 10.25 5.67 -11.46
C ASP A 298 11.43 5.13 -10.64
N LEU A 299 12.14 6.01 -9.93
CA LEU A 299 13.20 5.58 -9.00
C LEU A 299 12.62 4.74 -7.84
N ALA A 300 13.43 3.82 -7.32
CA ALA A 300 13.00 2.78 -6.38
C ALA A 300 13.84 2.69 -5.09
N TYR A 301 14.49 3.78 -4.68
CA TYR A 301 15.18 3.85 -3.39
C TYR A 301 14.20 3.90 -2.21
N SER A 302 13.07 4.57 -2.39
CA SER A 302 11.94 4.65 -1.48
C SER A 302 10.65 4.19 -2.15
N LEU A 303 9.86 3.44 -1.39
CA LEU A 303 8.62 2.81 -1.82
C LEU A 303 7.43 3.39 -1.04
N ASN A 304 6.26 3.47 -1.68
CA ASN A 304 5.02 3.77 -0.95
C ASN A 304 4.74 2.64 0.06
N MET A 305 4.31 2.98 1.28
CA MET A 305 3.96 2.00 2.32
C MET A 305 2.90 0.99 1.89
N HIS A 306 1.97 1.36 1.00
CA HIS A 306 1.01 0.41 0.43
C HIS A 306 1.69 -0.78 -0.28
N MET A 307 2.86 -0.55 -0.88
CA MET A 307 3.64 -1.60 -1.54
C MET A 307 4.40 -2.47 -0.55
N ALA A 308 4.54 -2.06 0.71
CA ALA A 308 5.15 -2.88 1.75
C ALA A 308 4.25 -4.09 2.11
N GLN A 309 2.97 -4.08 1.72
CA GLN A 309 2.09 -5.24 1.91
C GLN A 309 2.64 -6.46 1.16
N GLY A 310 2.71 -7.59 1.87
CA GLY A 310 3.35 -8.82 1.39
C GLY A 310 4.89 -8.83 1.45
N ILE A 311 5.57 -7.70 1.65
CA ILE A 311 7.04 -7.63 1.67
C ILE A 311 7.57 -7.89 3.08
N THR A 312 8.71 -8.56 3.20
CA THR A 312 9.47 -8.60 4.46
C THR A 312 10.84 -7.98 4.30
N THR A 313 11.23 -7.12 5.25
CA THR A 313 12.55 -6.48 5.30
C THR A 313 13.20 -6.68 6.66
N ASP A 314 14.53 -6.73 6.69
CA ASP A 314 15.28 -6.82 7.95
C ASP A 314 15.21 -5.48 8.69
N LYS A 315 15.56 -4.39 8.00
CA LYS A 315 15.52 -3.03 8.54
C LYS A 315 14.61 -2.12 7.70
N ALA A 316 14.05 -1.09 8.31
CA ALA A 316 13.32 -0.06 7.58
C ALA A 316 13.49 1.35 8.17
N ILE A 317 13.52 2.34 7.28
CA ILE A 317 13.31 3.75 7.60
C ILE A 317 11.96 4.16 7.01
N THR A 318 11.05 4.61 7.86
CA THR A 318 9.64 4.86 7.55
C THR A 318 9.35 6.34 7.72
N VAL A 319 8.81 7.00 6.71
CA VAL A 319 8.41 8.41 6.77
C VAL A 319 6.91 8.52 6.79
N MET A 320 6.37 9.08 7.87
CA MET A 320 4.93 9.22 8.05
C MET A 320 4.61 10.63 8.57
N ALA A 321 3.98 11.43 7.72
CA ALA A 321 3.71 12.83 8.01
C ALA A 321 2.32 13.03 8.63
N SER A 322 2.26 13.74 9.76
CA SER A 322 1.07 14.03 10.54
C SER A 322 0.02 14.85 9.77
N TYR A 323 0.45 15.65 8.78
CA TYR A 323 -0.45 16.45 7.93
C TYR A 323 -1.14 15.63 6.84
N GLU A 324 -0.64 14.43 6.50
CA GLU A 324 -1.26 13.55 5.51
C GLU A 324 -2.40 12.75 6.15
N THR A 325 -3.44 13.42 6.65
CA THR A 325 -4.46 12.83 7.53
C THR A 325 -5.12 11.57 6.97
N ASN A 326 -5.27 11.45 5.65
CA ASN A 326 -5.83 10.25 5.00
C ASN A 326 -4.85 9.07 4.95
N LEU A 327 -3.55 9.33 4.86
CA LEU A 327 -2.49 8.31 4.80
C LEU A 327 -2.01 7.94 6.20
N SER A 328 -1.94 8.92 7.09
CA SER A 328 -1.56 8.74 8.49
C SER A 328 -2.72 8.17 9.30
N ASN A 329 -2.86 6.85 9.24
CA ASN A 329 -3.91 6.08 9.92
C ASN A 329 -3.36 4.76 10.48
N GLN A 330 -4.15 4.10 11.34
CA GLN A 330 -3.73 2.87 12.03
C GLN A 330 -3.34 1.73 11.08
N ARG A 331 -4.06 1.57 9.95
CA ARG A 331 -3.81 0.49 8.98
C ARG A 331 -2.48 0.67 8.25
N LEU A 332 -2.19 1.88 7.79
CA LEU A 332 -0.92 2.15 7.10
C LEU A 332 0.25 2.02 8.07
N PHE A 333 0.10 2.52 9.30
CA PHE A 333 1.09 2.31 10.37
C PHE A 333 1.29 0.82 10.65
N ASN A 334 0.21 0.04 10.75
CA ASN A 334 0.28 -1.40 10.99
C ASN A 334 1.07 -2.11 9.89
N VAL A 335 0.80 -1.79 8.61
CA VAL A 335 1.60 -2.31 7.50
C VAL A 335 3.05 -1.83 7.58
N GLY A 336 3.33 -0.58 7.93
CA GLY A 336 4.71 -0.09 8.09
C GLY A 336 5.52 -0.88 9.14
N VAL A 337 4.93 -1.18 10.29
CA VAL A 337 5.65 -1.83 11.41
C VAL A 337 5.72 -3.35 11.29
N THR A 338 4.68 -3.99 10.75
CA THR A 338 4.58 -5.46 10.71
C THR A 338 5.44 -6.12 9.62
N ARG A 339 6.05 -5.32 8.74
CA ARG A 339 6.88 -5.77 7.61
C ARG A 339 8.38 -5.81 7.93
N VAL A 340 8.76 -5.31 9.12
CA VAL A 340 10.15 -5.18 9.56
C VAL A 340 10.50 -6.27 10.58
N ARG A 341 11.63 -6.95 10.41
CA ARG A 341 12.07 -8.05 11.29
C ARG A 341 12.91 -7.57 12.48
N ASP A 342 13.91 -6.74 12.20
CA ASP A 342 15.02 -6.49 13.12
C ASP A 342 15.00 -5.05 13.66
N GLU A 343 14.92 -4.05 12.77
CA GLU A 343 15.03 -2.64 13.16
C GLU A 343 14.17 -1.67 12.34
N LEU A 344 13.37 -0.86 13.04
CA LEU A 344 12.55 0.20 12.46
C LEU A 344 13.00 1.57 12.98
N THR A 345 13.21 2.52 12.08
CA THR A 345 13.29 3.95 12.40
C THR A 345 12.12 4.66 11.73
N MET A 346 11.41 5.52 12.46
CA MET A 346 10.31 6.32 11.93
C MET A 346 10.68 7.80 11.96
N ILE A 347 10.59 8.47 10.83
CA ILE A 347 10.80 9.92 10.71
C ILE A 347 9.45 10.60 10.51
N VAL A 348 9.18 11.60 11.34
CA VAL A 348 7.90 12.29 11.42
C VAL A 348 8.14 13.80 11.45
N ASP A 349 7.16 14.58 11.01
CA ASP A 349 7.15 16.05 11.13
C ASP A 349 6.78 16.51 12.54
N ASP A 350 5.81 15.86 13.18
CA ASP A 350 5.34 16.16 14.54
C ASP A 350 4.86 14.87 15.21
N LYS A 351 5.59 14.42 16.22
CA LYS A 351 5.33 13.16 16.93
C LYS A 351 4.00 13.20 17.70
N ALA A 352 3.71 14.30 18.38
CA ALA A 352 2.51 14.42 19.21
C ALA A 352 1.24 14.51 18.35
N LYS A 353 1.31 15.20 17.21
CA LYS A 353 0.23 15.28 16.25
C LYS A 353 0.02 13.95 15.54
N LEU A 354 1.09 13.26 15.13
CA LEU A 354 0.98 11.94 14.53
C LEU A 354 0.37 10.92 15.51
N GLU A 355 0.77 10.95 16.78
CA GLU A 355 0.20 10.06 17.79
C GLU A 355 -1.32 10.26 17.93
N ARG A 356 -1.77 11.52 18.04
CA ARG A 356 -3.21 11.84 18.13
C ARG A 356 -3.96 11.41 16.88
N GLN A 357 -3.38 11.64 15.70
CA GLN A 357 -3.93 11.23 14.42
C GLN A 357 -4.09 9.70 14.35
N LEU A 358 -3.08 8.94 14.78
CA LEU A 358 -3.14 7.48 14.86
C LEU A 358 -4.14 6.97 15.88
N ALA A 359 -4.35 7.69 16.98
CA ALA A 359 -5.34 7.33 17.99
C ALA A 359 -6.78 7.50 17.50
N SER A 360 -7.05 8.49 16.64
CA SER A 360 -8.40 8.83 16.17
C SER A 360 -8.74 8.30 14.78
N ASN A 361 -7.75 7.98 13.94
CA ASN A 361 -7.99 7.55 12.56
C ASN A 361 -7.62 6.07 12.34
N ALA A 362 -8.62 5.19 12.40
CA ALA A 362 -8.46 3.77 12.11
C ALA A 362 -8.16 3.48 10.61
N GLY A 363 -8.49 4.39 9.69
CA GLY A 363 -8.38 4.14 8.25
C GLY A 363 -9.40 3.12 7.70
N ASN A 364 -10.47 2.85 8.44
CA ASN A 364 -11.50 1.89 8.03
C ASN A 364 -12.35 2.43 6.86
N LYS A 365 -12.71 1.52 5.95
CA LYS A 365 -13.81 1.75 5.00
C LYS A 365 -15.13 1.32 5.66
N THR A 366 -16.20 2.07 5.44
CA THR A 366 -17.55 1.70 5.88
C THR A 366 -18.30 1.01 4.74
N SER A 367 -18.90 -0.16 5.00
CA SER A 367 -19.77 -0.83 4.03
C SER A 367 -21.20 -0.31 4.10
N ALA A 368 -21.95 -0.43 3.01
CA ALA A 368 -23.37 -0.09 2.99
C ALA A 368 -24.20 -0.92 3.99
N LEU A 369 -23.79 -2.16 4.27
CA LEU A 369 -24.47 -3.02 5.23
C LEU A 369 -24.27 -2.55 6.68
N GLU A 370 -23.09 -2.01 7.02
CA GLU A 370 -22.90 -1.38 8.33
C GLU A 370 -23.66 -0.06 8.43
N ALA A 371 -23.61 0.77 7.39
CA ALA A 371 -24.32 2.04 7.37
C ALA A 371 -25.84 1.88 7.51
N THR A 372 -26.38 0.75 7.04
CA THR A 372 -27.80 0.39 7.16
C THR A 372 -28.12 -0.48 8.37
N GLY A 373 -27.13 -0.78 9.24
CA GLY A 373 -27.30 -1.62 10.43
C GLY A 373 -27.58 -3.10 10.15
N ARG A 374 -27.42 -3.54 8.89
CA ARG A 374 -27.67 -4.92 8.46
C ARG A 374 -26.53 -5.88 8.79
N LEU A 375 -25.33 -5.35 9.03
CA LEU A 375 -24.17 -6.15 9.40
C LEU A 375 -23.27 -5.36 10.37
N ASN A 376 -22.81 -6.01 11.43
CA ASN A 376 -21.87 -5.41 12.37
C ASN A 376 -20.49 -6.07 12.20
N ILE A 377 -19.52 -5.32 11.65
CA ILE A 377 -18.19 -5.84 11.32
C ILE A 377 -17.17 -5.48 12.41
N ASP A 378 -17.30 -4.29 12.99
CA ASP A 378 -16.33 -3.77 13.94
C ASP A 378 -16.51 -4.40 15.35
N ASN A 379 -17.73 -4.82 15.72
CA ASN A 379 -18.00 -5.53 16.98
C ASN A 379 -17.86 -7.06 16.89
N MET A 380 -17.18 -7.60 15.87
CA MET A 380 -16.89 -9.04 15.75
C MET A 380 -15.93 -9.59 16.82
N ALA A 381 -15.79 -8.92 17.96
CA ALA A 381 -15.03 -9.38 19.11
C ALA A 381 -15.89 -9.27 20.37
N ASP A 382 -16.63 -10.34 20.66
CA ASP A 382 -17.09 -10.72 22.02
C ASP A 382 -17.42 -12.23 22.09
N GLY A 383 -16.67 -13.08 21.35
CA GLY A 383 -16.92 -14.53 21.30
C GLY A 383 -15.68 -15.44 21.39
N GLY A 384 -14.52 -14.91 21.79
CA GLY A 384 -13.27 -15.68 21.98
C GLY A 384 -12.41 -15.03 23.07
N PRO A 385 -11.45 -15.76 23.68
CA PRO A 385 -10.85 -15.39 24.97
C PRO A 385 -10.25 -13.99 24.93
N GLU A 386 -10.41 -13.27 26.05
CA GLU A 386 -10.13 -11.85 26.21
C GLU A 386 -8.83 -11.43 25.53
N ARG A 387 -8.92 -10.36 24.73
CA ARG A 387 -7.74 -9.65 24.24
C ARG A 387 -6.93 -9.18 25.44
N PRO A 388 -5.60 -9.37 25.48
CA PRO A 388 -4.80 -8.95 26.61
C PRO A 388 -5.00 -7.46 26.89
N ARG A 389 -5.37 -7.15 28.13
CA ARG A 389 -5.57 -5.79 28.61
C ARG A 389 -4.19 -5.14 28.69
N ALA A 390 -4.13 -3.80 28.63
CA ALA A 390 -2.85 -3.09 28.77
C ALA A 390 -2.14 -3.41 30.11
N GLN A 391 -2.91 -3.85 31.11
CA GLN A 391 -2.45 -4.34 32.41
C GLN A 391 -1.68 -5.66 32.32
N ASP A 392 -1.97 -6.51 31.33
CA ASP A 392 -1.28 -7.80 31.13
C ASP A 392 0.12 -7.62 30.50
N LEU A 393 0.46 -6.39 30.09
CA LEU A 393 1.73 -6.01 29.45
C LEU A 393 2.66 -5.19 30.37
N GLY A 394 2.32 -5.03 31.65
CA GLY A 394 3.20 -4.40 32.65
C GLY A 394 3.52 -2.92 32.43
N LEU A 395 2.64 -2.17 31.75
CA LEU A 395 2.82 -0.73 31.51
C LEU A 395 2.22 0.10 32.66
N PRO A 396 2.91 1.15 33.16
CA PRO A 396 2.36 2.04 34.19
C PRO A 396 1.21 2.90 33.66
N ASP A 397 0.25 3.20 34.55
CA ASP A 397 -0.95 3.99 34.23
C ASP A 397 -0.59 5.37 33.68
N GLY A 398 -1.09 5.68 32.48
CA GLY A 398 -1.16 7.06 32.00
C GLY A 398 -2.21 7.86 32.79
N PRO A 399 -2.11 9.21 32.81
CA PRO A 399 -2.99 10.04 33.61
C PRO A 399 -4.46 9.83 33.23
N LYS A 400 -5.30 9.61 34.25
CA LYS A 400 -6.75 9.40 34.13
C LYS A 400 -7.38 10.58 33.40
N SER A 401 -7.91 10.35 32.20
CA SER A 401 -8.81 11.31 31.55
C SER A 401 -10.06 11.45 32.42
N GLY A 402 -10.34 12.69 32.81
CA GLY A 402 -11.47 13.07 33.65
C GLY A 402 -12.82 12.64 33.11
N ALA A 403 -13.75 12.50 34.05
CA ALA A 403 -15.14 12.11 33.84
C ALA A 403 -15.90 13.07 32.92
N SER A 404 -16.65 12.50 31.97
CA SER A 404 -17.98 13.00 31.63
C SER A 404 -18.84 11.91 30.99
N ASP A 405 -19.98 11.68 31.65
CA ASP A 405 -21.26 11.14 31.20
C ASP A 405 -21.35 9.76 30.52
N LYS A 406 -21.51 8.74 31.37
CA LYS A 406 -22.37 7.59 31.07
C LYS A 406 -23.76 7.85 31.64
N ALA A 407 -24.72 8.13 30.78
CA ALA A 407 -26.14 8.02 31.11
C ALA A 407 -26.51 6.54 31.27
N GLN A 408 -27.16 6.25 32.39
CA GLN A 408 -27.56 4.94 32.87
C GLN A 408 -28.77 4.39 32.08
N TYR A 409 -28.79 3.08 31.85
CA TYR A 409 -30.03 2.30 31.91
C TYR A 409 -29.77 1.00 32.67
N ARG A 410 -30.48 0.86 33.79
CA ARG A 410 -30.58 -0.36 34.61
C ARG A 410 -31.59 -1.32 33.97
N GLY A 411 -31.27 -2.61 34.00
CA GLY A 411 -32.23 -3.72 33.83
C GLY A 411 -31.68 -4.95 34.56
N ALA A 412 -32.48 -5.50 35.46
CA ALA A 412 -32.04 -6.31 36.60
C ALA A 412 -32.03 -7.84 36.36
N ALA A 413 -31.17 -8.48 37.16
CA ALA A 413 -31.34 -9.75 37.89
C ALA A 413 -31.61 -11.08 37.15
N GLY A 414 -30.73 -12.06 37.42
CA GLY A 414 -30.99 -13.49 37.26
C GLY A 414 -29.86 -14.35 37.87
N LYS A 415 -30.15 -14.99 39.00
CA LYS A 415 -29.36 -15.98 39.79
C LYS A 415 -28.89 -17.15 38.89
N GLY A 416 -27.75 -17.83 39.04
CA GLY A 416 -27.11 -18.41 40.23
C GLY A 416 -27.33 -19.94 40.25
N GLY A 417 -26.31 -20.75 39.94
CA GLY A 417 -26.29 -22.23 40.10
C GLY A 417 -25.08 -22.91 39.42
N PRO A 418 -24.47 -23.97 40.01
CA PRO A 418 -23.01 -24.17 39.99
C PRO A 418 -22.48 -25.16 38.94
N GLY A 419 -21.24 -24.96 38.51
CA GLY A 419 -20.46 -25.89 37.68
C GLY A 419 -19.70 -26.92 38.51
N SER A 420 -19.94 -28.19 38.21
CA SER A 420 -19.16 -29.36 38.60
C SER A 420 -17.79 -29.36 37.92
N GLY A 421 -16.75 -29.72 38.66
CA GLY A 421 -15.42 -29.96 38.11
C GLY A 421 -15.31 -31.32 37.43
N GLU A 422 -14.39 -31.43 36.48
CA GLU A 422 -13.48 -32.59 36.38
C GLU A 422 -12.31 -32.30 35.45
N GLN A 423 -11.18 -32.89 35.81
CA GLN A 423 -9.86 -32.74 35.22
C GLN A 423 -9.69 -33.67 34.00
N GLY A 424 -8.85 -33.21 33.07
CA GLY A 424 -7.87 -34.08 32.41
C GLY A 424 -8.22 -34.61 31.03
N ARG A 425 -7.46 -34.18 30.02
CA ARG A 425 -6.44 -35.02 29.37
C ARG A 425 -5.63 -34.23 28.35
N THR A 426 -4.33 -34.43 28.47
CA THR A 426 -3.23 -34.05 27.58
C THR A 426 -3.32 -34.77 26.24
N GLU A 427 -3.08 -34.07 25.14
CA GLU A 427 -2.49 -34.68 23.95
C GLU A 427 -1.39 -33.77 23.38
N LYS A 428 -0.28 -34.44 23.09
CA LYS A 428 1.06 -33.91 22.84
C LYS A 428 1.37 -34.19 21.37
N ASP A 429 2.06 -33.23 20.74
CA ASP A 429 2.88 -33.37 19.53
C ASP A 429 2.27 -34.07 18.29
N ARG A 430 1.94 -33.26 17.28
CA ARG A 430 2.42 -33.49 15.91
C ARG A 430 2.87 -32.17 15.28
N SER A 431 4.17 -31.93 15.39
CA SER A 431 4.93 -30.95 14.64
C SER A 431 5.03 -31.36 13.17
N ASP A 432 3.96 -31.14 12.40
CA ASP A 432 4.08 -31.20 10.95
C ASP A 432 4.75 -29.92 10.46
N THR A 433 5.90 -30.13 9.82
CA THR A 433 6.79 -29.13 9.26
C THR A 433 6.03 -28.34 8.20
N LEU A 434 5.54 -27.16 8.56
CA LEU A 434 4.95 -26.23 7.59
C LEU A 434 6.02 -25.88 6.56
N LEU A 435 5.84 -26.35 5.34
CA LEU A 435 6.59 -25.89 4.17
C LEU A 435 6.47 -24.36 4.13
N ALA A 436 7.60 -23.67 4.29
CA ALA A 436 7.64 -22.22 4.20
C ALA A 436 7.15 -21.78 2.82
N LEU A 437 6.06 -21.02 2.79
CA LEU A 437 5.63 -20.32 1.57
C LEU A 437 6.74 -19.34 1.15
N PRO A 438 7.00 -19.17 -0.15
CA PRO A 438 8.05 -18.28 -0.63
C PRO A 438 7.84 -16.86 -0.10
N GLU A 439 8.81 -16.36 0.67
CA GLU A 439 8.80 -14.99 1.17
C GLU A 439 9.12 -14.04 0.01
N ARG A 440 8.26 -13.04 -0.24
CA ARG A 440 8.58 -11.95 -1.16
C ARG A 440 9.63 -11.05 -0.52
N SER A 441 10.90 -11.28 -0.88
CA SER A 441 12.00 -10.39 -0.52
C SER A 441 11.90 -9.08 -1.33
N LEU A 442 12.71 -8.08 -1.02
CA LEU A 442 12.65 -6.75 -1.65
C LEU A 442 13.00 -6.70 -3.16
N GLY A 443 13.12 -7.84 -3.82
CA GLY A 443 12.84 -8.01 -5.25
C GLY A 443 11.51 -8.75 -5.38
N LEU A 444 10.45 -8.04 -5.77
CA LEU A 444 9.06 -8.50 -5.88
C LEU A 444 8.91 -9.66 -6.89
N ASP A 445 9.38 -10.83 -6.50
CA ASP A 445 9.24 -12.08 -7.22
C ASP A 445 7.75 -12.47 -7.20
N LEU A 446 7.17 -12.46 -8.40
CA LEU A 446 5.98 -13.22 -8.75
C LEU A 446 6.42 -14.47 -9.51
#